data_AF-A0A3D4CQU8-F1
#
_entry.id   AF-A0A3D4CQU8-F1
#
_cell.length_a   1.000
_cell.length_b   1.000
_cell.length_c   1.000
_cell.angle_alpha   90.00
_cell.angle_beta   90.00
_cell.angle_gamma   90.00
#
_symmetry.space_group_name_H-M   'P 1'
#
loop_
_entity.id
_entity.type
_entity.pdbx_description
1 polymer ?
#
loop_
_entity_poly.entity_id
_entity_poly.type
_entity_poly.pdbx_seq_one_letter_code
_entity_poly.pdbx_strand_id
1 'polypeptide(L)'
;MRYIGGHVSISGGLPHAIENTVKIGGNCLQIFAGSPRLWFRKPFPDAEVKTFLSGMKQNNFGPVFIHALYLVNLASQNIELLEKSIASLVIDIQNGARISSAGVIVHIGSHMGAGFASVKDQLVAVIQRILGETQDCDLILENAAGQNGKIG
;
A
#
# COMPACT_ATOMS: atom_id res chain seq x y z
N MET A 1 0.49 16.12 19.94
CA MET A 1 0.38 14.69 20.29
C MET A 1 1.22 13.91 19.27
N ARG A 2 1.90 12.82 19.67
CA ARG A 2 2.69 11.99 18.74
C ARG A 2 1.84 10.84 18.22
N TYR A 3 2.07 10.45 16.97
CA TYR A 3 1.45 9.27 16.37
C TYR A 3 2.35 8.06 16.56
N ILE A 4 1.83 7.03 17.22
CA ILE A 4 2.50 5.77 17.50
C ILE A 4 1.49 4.65 17.28
N GLY A 5 1.90 3.63 16.54
CA GLY A 5 1.03 2.55 16.14
C GLY A 5 1.81 1.35 15.64
N GLY A 6 1.14 0.51 14.86
CA GLY A 6 1.75 -0.67 14.27
C GLY A 6 1.16 -1.03 12.92
N HIS A 7 1.80 -1.98 12.26
CA HIS A 7 1.22 -2.68 11.12
C HIS A 7 0.26 -3.74 11.65
N VAL A 8 -1.05 -3.48 11.54
CA VAL A 8 -2.09 -4.34 12.10
C VAL A 8 -2.79 -5.16 11.03
N SER A 9 -3.29 -6.34 11.43
CA SER A 9 -4.02 -7.23 10.54
C SER A 9 -5.46 -6.73 10.33
N ILE A 10 -5.96 -6.90 9.10
CA ILE A 10 -7.38 -6.77 8.74
C ILE A 10 -8.02 -8.14 8.44
N SER A 11 -7.42 -9.24 8.92
CA SER A 11 -7.97 -10.58 8.72
C SER A 11 -9.40 -10.64 9.27
N GLY A 12 -10.35 -11.05 8.43
CA GLY A 12 -11.78 -11.03 8.76
C GLY A 12 -12.52 -9.72 8.44
N GLY A 13 -11.84 -8.70 7.92
CA GLY A 13 -12.44 -7.45 7.45
C GLY A 13 -11.64 -6.21 7.87
N LEU A 14 -11.77 -5.14 7.09
CA LEU A 14 -11.14 -3.84 7.36
C LEU A 14 -11.43 -3.30 8.78
N PRO A 15 -12.64 -3.44 9.36
CA PRO A 15 -12.94 -2.92 10.71
C PRO A 15 -12.05 -3.50 11.82
N HIS A 16 -11.53 -4.72 11.66
CA HIS A 16 -10.65 -5.33 12.67
C HIS A 16 -9.33 -4.56 12.88
N ALA A 17 -8.91 -3.72 11.92
CA ALA A 17 -7.76 -2.86 12.13
C ALA A 17 -7.95 -1.88 13.30
N ILE A 18 -9.18 -1.42 13.56
CA ILE A 18 -9.47 -0.52 14.67
C ILE A 18 -9.26 -1.25 16.00
N GLU A 19 -9.87 -2.42 16.16
CA GLU A 19 -9.70 -3.26 17.36
C GLU A 19 -8.24 -3.61 17.61
N ASN A 20 -7.51 -3.97 16.56
CA ASN A 20 -6.11 -4.35 16.67
C ASN A 20 -5.22 -3.14 17.02
N THR A 21 -5.57 -1.93 16.58
CA THR A 21 -4.88 -0.70 16.96
C THR A 21 -5.13 -0.35 18.44
N VAL A 22 -6.38 -0.49 18.91
CA VAL A 22 -6.73 -0.30 20.33
C VAL A 22 -5.95 -1.29 21.22
N LYS A 23 -5.89 -2.57 20.83
CA LYS A 23 -5.21 -3.63 21.61
C LYS A 23 -3.73 -3.32 21.87
N ILE A 24 -3.06 -2.62 20.96
CA ILE A 24 -1.65 -2.24 21.10
C ILE A 24 -1.46 -0.85 21.73
N GLY A 25 -2.54 -0.16 22.11
CA GLY A 25 -2.50 1.20 22.64
C GLY A 25 -2.06 2.25 21.61
N GLY A 26 -2.23 1.96 20.31
CA GLY A 26 -1.84 2.86 19.23
C GLY A 26 -2.88 3.94 18.94
N ASN A 27 -2.46 4.95 18.19
CA ASN A 27 -3.33 6.02 17.68
C ASN A 27 -3.15 6.31 16.18
N CYS A 28 -2.28 5.56 15.50
CA CYS A 28 -2.16 5.51 14.05
C CYS A 28 -1.95 4.04 13.62
N LEU A 29 -2.03 3.75 12.33
CA LEU A 29 -1.96 2.37 11.86
C LEU A 29 -1.48 2.25 10.42
N GLN A 30 -0.89 1.09 10.13
CA GLN A 30 -0.60 0.63 8.78
C GLN A 30 -1.30 -0.71 8.54
N ILE A 31 -1.84 -0.93 7.35
CA ILE A 31 -2.51 -2.19 6.97
C ILE A 31 -2.03 -2.69 5.60
N PHE A 32 -2.22 -3.97 5.33
CA PHE A 32 -2.32 -4.42 3.94
C PHE A 32 -3.78 -4.33 3.48
N ALA A 33 -4.04 -3.94 2.24
CA ALA A 33 -5.39 -3.95 1.66
C ALA A 33 -5.87 -5.34 1.16
N GLY A 34 -5.20 -6.39 1.63
CA GLY A 34 -5.46 -7.78 1.30
C GLY A 34 -4.35 -8.68 1.84
N SER A 35 -4.33 -9.95 1.45
CA SER A 35 -3.19 -10.82 1.79
C SER A 35 -1.91 -10.26 1.16
N PRO A 36 -0.80 -10.10 1.92
CA PRO A 36 0.48 -9.66 1.37
C PRO A 36 1.16 -10.73 0.50
N ARG A 37 0.57 -11.93 0.41
CA ARG A 37 1.11 -13.09 -0.32
C ARG A 37 0.35 -13.41 -1.61
N LEU A 38 -0.76 -12.71 -1.88
CA LEU A 38 -1.63 -12.96 -3.03
C LEU A 38 -1.80 -11.69 -3.84
N TRP A 39 -1.72 -11.81 -5.16
CA TRP A 39 -1.98 -10.72 -6.11
C TRP A 39 -3.39 -10.17 -6.05
N PHE A 40 -4.34 -11.00 -5.63
CA PHE A 40 -5.74 -10.65 -5.60
C PHE A 40 -5.98 -9.41 -4.73
N ARG A 41 -6.57 -8.40 -5.35
CA ARG A 41 -7.05 -7.17 -4.74
C ARG A 41 -8.46 -6.91 -5.23
N LYS A 42 -9.27 -6.36 -4.34
CA LYS A 42 -10.62 -5.89 -4.65
C LYS A 42 -10.90 -4.61 -3.85
N PRO A 43 -11.81 -3.76 -4.32
CA PRO A 43 -12.29 -2.64 -3.53
C PRO A 43 -12.84 -3.12 -2.17
N PHE A 44 -12.55 -2.38 -1.10
CA PHE A 44 -13.16 -2.62 0.19
C PHE A 44 -14.68 -2.43 0.12
N PRO A 45 -15.51 -3.32 0.69
CA PRO A 45 -16.96 -3.14 0.70
C PRO A 45 -17.38 -1.81 1.36
N ASP A 46 -18.40 -1.14 0.82
CA ASP A 46 -18.87 0.17 1.33
C ASP A 46 -19.23 0.12 2.82
N ALA A 47 -19.84 -0.97 3.27
CA ALA A 47 -20.20 -1.18 4.67
C ALA A 47 -18.97 -1.25 5.59
N GLU A 48 -17.90 -1.91 5.14
CA GLU A 48 -16.64 -1.99 5.87
C GLU A 48 -15.94 -0.63 5.93
N VAL A 49 -15.91 0.10 4.81
CA VAL A 49 -15.34 1.46 4.73
C VAL A 49 -16.04 2.39 5.71
N LYS A 50 -17.38 2.41 5.71
CA LYS A 50 -18.17 3.24 6.63
C LYS A 50 -17.88 2.90 8.09
N THR A 51 -17.80 1.61 8.42
CA THR A 51 -17.52 1.14 9.78
C THR A 51 -16.10 1.53 10.22
N PHE A 52 -15.12 1.34 9.34
CA PHE A 52 -13.73 1.72 9.57
C PHE A 52 -13.58 3.22 9.83
N LEU A 53 -14.12 4.07 8.94
CA LEU A 53 -14.06 5.52 9.09
C LEU A 53 -14.73 6.02 10.38
N SER A 54 -15.86 5.41 10.76
CA SER A 54 -16.51 5.70 12.05
C SER A 54 -15.61 5.30 13.23
N GLY A 55 -14.99 4.12 13.16
CA GLY A 55 -14.06 3.64 14.19
C GLY A 55 -12.82 4.52 14.34
N MET A 56 -12.24 4.99 13.22
CA MET A 56 -11.14 5.95 13.20
C MET A 56 -11.53 7.24 13.94
N LYS A 57 -12.70 7.81 13.62
CA LYS A 57 -13.20 9.04 14.24
C LYS A 57 -13.48 8.86 15.73
N GLN A 58 -14.15 7.78 16.12
CA GLN A 58 -14.52 7.52 17.52
C GLN A 58 -13.30 7.37 18.44
N ASN A 59 -12.22 6.77 17.95
CA ASN A 59 -10.99 6.58 18.72
C ASN A 59 -9.98 7.73 18.54
N ASN A 60 -10.32 8.76 17.75
CA ASN A 60 -9.40 9.83 17.38
C ASN A 60 -8.08 9.29 16.79
N PHE A 61 -8.20 8.26 15.95
CA PHE A 61 -7.07 7.63 15.26
C PHE A 61 -6.73 8.37 13.97
N GLY A 62 -5.47 8.30 13.60
CA GLY A 62 -4.92 8.79 12.35
C GLY A 62 -3.43 9.04 12.50
N PRO A 63 -2.65 9.08 11.41
CA PRO A 63 -3.03 8.66 10.06
C PRO A 63 -3.23 7.14 9.94
N VAL A 64 -3.87 6.72 8.85
CA VAL A 64 -3.80 5.33 8.35
C VAL A 64 -2.96 5.32 7.07
N PHE A 65 -2.15 4.28 6.92
CA PHE A 65 -1.42 3.97 5.69
C PHE A 65 -1.78 2.58 5.19
N ILE A 66 -1.76 2.40 3.87
CA ILE A 66 -1.78 1.07 3.25
C ILE A 66 -0.35 0.76 2.82
N HIS A 67 0.13 -0.43 3.12
CA HIS A 67 1.36 -0.95 2.51
C HIS A 67 0.98 -1.88 1.36
N ALA A 68 1.58 -1.71 0.20
CA ALA A 68 1.41 -2.60 -0.95
C ALA A 68 1.98 -4.00 -0.64
N LEU A 69 1.51 -5.04 -1.32
CA LEU A 69 2.08 -6.38 -1.13
C LEU A 69 3.55 -6.47 -1.55
N TYR A 70 4.28 -7.39 -0.90
CA TYR A 70 5.70 -7.64 -1.16
C TYR A 70 6.02 -8.19 -2.55
N LEU A 71 5.02 -8.64 -3.31
CA LEU A 71 5.23 -9.19 -4.64
C LEU A 71 5.42 -8.11 -5.72
N VAL A 72 5.00 -6.87 -5.44
CA VAL A 72 5.12 -5.73 -6.37
C VAL A 72 6.58 -5.53 -6.76
N ASN A 73 6.83 -5.45 -8.07
CA ASN A 73 8.11 -5.06 -8.62
C ASN A 73 7.91 -4.19 -9.87
N LEU A 74 7.97 -2.87 -9.69
CA LEU A 74 7.79 -1.89 -10.79
C LEU A 74 9.01 -1.83 -11.74
N ALA A 75 10.13 -2.42 -11.32
CA ALA A 75 11.35 -2.56 -12.12
C ALA A 75 11.47 -3.92 -12.82
N SER A 76 10.44 -4.78 -12.75
CA SER A 76 10.43 -6.07 -13.42
C SER A 76 10.47 -5.93 -14.93
N GLN A 77 11.37 -6.67 -15.60
CA GLN A 77 11.35 -6.85 -17.05
C GLN A 77 10.39 -7.97 -17.51
N ASN A 78 9.89 -8.79 -16.57
CA ASN A 78 8.80 -9.70 -16.85
C ASN A 78 7.50 -8.90 -16.92
N ILE A 79 6.92 -8.82 -18.12
CA ILE A 79 5.70 -8.05 -18.43
C ILE A 79 4.51 -8.52 -17.59
N GLU A 80 4.33 -9.82 -17.40
CA GLU A 80 3.22 -10.37 -16.60
C GLU A 80 3.33 -9.92 -15.13
N LEU A 81 4.54 -9.99 -14.56
CA LEU A 81 4.80 -9.53 -13.21
C LEU A 81 4.62 -8.01 -13.08
N LEU A 82 5.05 -7.25 -14.08
CA LEU A 82 4.91 -5.80 -14.10
C LEU A 82 3.44 -5.39 -14.12
N GLU A 83 2.63 -5.96 -15.02
CA GLU A 83 1.20 -5.64 -15.11
C GLU A 83 0.44 -6.09 -13.85
N LYS A 84 0.78 -7.24 -13.25
CA LYS A 84 0.23 -7.65 -11.94
C LYS A 84 0.59 -6.66 -10.84
N SER A 85 1.81 -6.14 -10.84
CA SER A 85 2.28 -5.13 -9.90
C SER A 85 1.49 -3.83 -10.02
N ILE A 86 1.32 -3.34 -11.25
CA ILE A 86 0.55 -2.13 -11.57
C ILE A 86 -0.90 -2.31 -11.13
N ALA A 87 -1.58 -3.36 -11.60
CA ALA A 87 -3.00 -3.58 -11.31
C ALA A 87 -3.28 -3.70 -9.82
N SER A 88 -2.41 -4.39 -9.08
CA SER A 88 -2.54 -4.52 -7.63
C SER A 88 -2.36 -3.19 -6.90
N LEU A 89 -1.34 -2.41 -7.30
CA LEU A 89 -1.05 -1.11 -6.69
C LEU A 89 -2.13 -0.07 -6.98
N VAL A 90 -2.68 -0.06 -8.20
CA VAL A 90 -3.83 0.80 -8.57
C VAL A 90 -5.01 0.54 -7.64
N ILE A 91 -5.36 -0.73 -7.38
CA ILE A 91 -6.46 -1.07 -6.47
C ILE A 91 -6.12 -0.69 -5.02
N ASP A 92 -4.87 -0.85 -4.59
CA ASP A 92 -4.43 -0.43 -3.24
C ASP A 92 -4.57 1.11 -3.08
N ILE A 93 -4.22 1.91 -4.08
CA ILE A 93 -4.38 3.38 -4.07
C ILE A 93 -5.87 3.77 -4.07
N GLN A 94 -6.69 3.12 -4.89
CA GLN A 94 -8.15 3.34 -4.88
C GLN A 94 -8.76 3.00 -3.52
N ASN A 95 -8.31 1.91 -2.89
CA ASN A 95 -8.70 1.57 -1.52
C ASN A 95 -8.22 2.61 -0.51
N GLY A 96 -7.02 3.16 -0.70
CA GLY A 96 -6.49 4.26 0.09
C GLY A 96 -7.40 5.48 0.04
N ALA A 97 -7.84 5.89 -1.15
CA ALA A 97 -8.79 7.00 -1.33
C ALA A 97 -10.12 6.72 -0.61
N ARG A 98 -10.67 5.51 -0.73
CA ARG A 98 -11.93 5.10 -0.08
C ARG A 98 -11.90 5.22 1.44
N ILE A 99 -10.75 4.99 2.06
CA ILE A 99 -10.58 5.06 3.53
C ILE A 99 -9.92 6.36 4.00
N SER A 100 -9.72 7.33 3.10
CA SER A 100 -8.99 8.58 3.38
C SER A 100 -7.60 8.31 3.99
N SER A 101 -6.89 7.32 3.43
CA SER A 101 -5.52 6.99 3.79
C SER A 101 -4.59 8.16 3.50
N ALA A 102 -3.61 8.36 4.37
CA ALA A 102 -2.54 9.33 4.16
C ALA A 102 -1.61 8.93 3.00
N GLY A 103 -1.66 7.66 2.57
CA GLY A 103 -0.98 7.21 1.36
C GLY A 103 -0.91 5.69 1.25
N VAL A 104 -0.38 5.23 0.12
CA VAL A 104 0.01 3.85 -0.14
C VAL A 104 1.52 3.76 -0.23
N ILE A 105 2.11 3.02 0.70
CA ILE A 105 3.54 2.76 0.79
C ILE A 105 3.88 1.58 -0.10
N VAL A 106 4.93 1.73 -0.91
CA VAL A 106 5.41 0.68 -1.81
C VAL A 106 6.94 0.61 -1.81
N HIS A 107 7.47 -0.61 -1.79
CA HIS A 107 8.83 -0.84 -2.24
C HIS A 107 8.85 -0.81 -3.77
N ILE A 108 9.68 0.06 -4.35
CA ILE A 108 9.80 0.25 -5.80
C ILE A 108 10.02 -1.08 -6.54
N GLY A 109 10.81 -1.98 -5.96
CA GLY A 109 11.11 -3.29 -6.52
C GLY A 109 12.61 -3.55 -6.63
N SER A 110 12.99 -4.43 -7.55
CA SER A 110 14.38 -4.80 -7.80
C SER A 110 14.67 -4.89 -9.29
N HIS A 111 15.82 -4.38 -9.69
CA HIS A 111 16.34 -4.51 -11.06
C HIS A 111 16.96 -5.90 -11.33
N MET A 112 16.98 -6.81 -10.36
CA MET A 112 17.43 -8.21 -10.49
C MET A 112 18.80 -8.39 -11.18
N GLY A 113 19.74 -7.47 -10.92
CA GLY A 113 21.08 -7.48 -11.54
C GLY A 113 21.21 -6.72 -12.87
N ALA A 114 20.12 -6.27 -13.49
CA ALA A 114 20.16 -5.49 -14.74
C ALA A 114 20.76 -4.07 -14.57
N GLY A 115 20.74 -3.56 -13.33
CA GLY A 115 21.22 -2.23 -12.96
C GLY A 115 20.11 -1.19 -12.98
N PHE A 116 20.20 -0.18 -12.11
CA PHE A 116 19.16 0.86 -12.04
C PHE A 116 18.98 1.63 -13.35
N ALA A 117 20.07 1.91 -14.06
CA ALA A 117 20.04 2.62 -15.33
C ALA A 117 19.17 1.91 -16.39
N SER A 118 19.10 0.58 -16.37
CA SER A 118 18.33 -0.18 -17.36
C SER A 118 16.82 -0.17 -17.12
N VAL A 119 16.38 0.23 -15.92
CA VAL A 119 14.96 0.21 -15.50
C VAL A 119 14.41 1.58 -15.14
N LYS A 120 15.26 2.62 -15.08
CA LYS A 120 14.88 3.98 -14.66
C LYS A 120 13.72 4.55 -15.47
N ASP A 121 13.83 4.53 -16.79
CA ASP A 121 12.82 5.15 -17.67
C ASP A 121 11.51 4.36 -17.64
N GLN A 122 11.60 3.02 -17.58
CA GLN A 122 10.44 2.14 -17.34
C GLN A 122 9.76 2.52 -16.02
N LEU A 123 10.53 2.66 -14.94
CA LEU A 123 9.98 2.95 -13.63
C LEU A 123 9.24 4.29 -13.60
N VAL A 124 9.81 5.33 -14.21
CA VAL A 124 9.15 6.63 -14.34
C VAL A 124 7.84 6.50 -15.12
N ALA A 125 7.85 5.82 -16.27
CA ALA A 125 6.65 5.63 -17.09
C ALA A 125 5.56 4.83 -16.35
N VAL A 126 5.95 3.80 -15.60
CA VAL A 126 5.05 2.98 -14.79
C VAL A 126 4.43 3.78 -13.66
N ILE A 127 5.22 4.57 -12.92
CA ILE A 127 4.71 5.44 -11.86
C ILE A 127 3.74 6.48 -12.45
N GLN A 128 4.09 7.13 -13.57
CA GLN A 128 3.21 8.07 -14.25
C GLN A 128 1.88 7.43 -14.67
N ARG A 129 1.92 6.20 -15.20
CA ARG A 129 0.72 5.44 -15.54
C ARG A 129 -0.16 5.21 -14.31
N ILE A 130 0.41 4.72 -13.21
CA ILE A 130 -0.32 4.46 -11.96
C ILE A 130 -0.97 5.74 -11.43
N LEU A 131 -0.22 6.85 -11.41
CA LEU A 131 -0.74 8.15 -10.98
C LEU A 131 -1.79 8.73 -11.94
N GLY A 132 -1.75 8.37 -13.23
CA GLY A 132 -2.79 8.73 -14.20
C GLY A 132 -4.08 7.92 -14.08
N GLU A 133 -4.02 6.73 -13.46
CA GLU A 133 -5.16 5.83 -13.23
C GLU A 133 -5.78 5.99 -11.82
N THR A 134 -5.20 6.85 -10.97
CA THR A 134 -5.56 6.98 -9.56
C THR A 134 -5.65 8.45 -9.11
N GLN A 135 -6.37 8.70 -8.02
CA GLN A 135 -6.57 10.03 -7.46
C GLN A 135 -6.86 9.94 -5.96
N ASP A 136 -6.79 11.07 -5.27
CA ASP A 136 -7.22 11.25 -3.87
C ASP A 136 -6.48 10.38 -2.83
N CYS A 137 -5.31 9.83 -3.20
CA CYS A 137 -4.41 9.13 -2.28
C CYS A 137 -2.96 9.16 -2.80
N ASP A 138 -2.02 9.50 -1.93
CA ASP A 138 -0.60 9.61 -2.29
C ASP A 138 0.04 8.23 -2.50
N LEU A 139 0.95 8.14 -3.46
CA LEU A 139 1.88 7.03 -3.59
C LEU A 139 3.20 7.37 -2.89
N ILE A 140 3.55 6.58 -1.87
CA ILE A 140 4.74 6.79 -1.04
C ILE A 140 5.79 5.74 -1.43
N LEU A 141 6.92 6.20 -1.97
CA LEU A 141 8.05 5.36 -2.31
C LEU A 141 8.91 5.12 -1.06
N GLU A 142 8.98 3.88 -0.59
CA GLU A 142 9.76 3.53 0.58
C GLU A 142 11.21 3.19 0.21
N ASN A 143 12.16 3.75 0.95
CA ASN A 143 13.57 3.39 0.80
C ASN A 143 13.80 1.91 1.16
N ALA A 144 14.73 1.27 0.46
CA ALA A 144 15.06 -0.13 0.67
C ALA A 144 16.49 -0.30 1.21
N ALA A 145 16.74 -1.38 1.96
CA ALA A 145 18.08 -1.72 2.46
C ALA A 145 19.11 -2.10 1.37
N GLY A 146 18.76 -2.04 0.08
CA GLY A 146 19.67 -2.25 -1.06
C GLY A 146 20.06 -3.69 -1.40
N GLN A 147 19.58 -4.69 -0.65
CA GLN A 147 19.89 -6.10 -0.92
C GLN A 147 19.26 -6.58 -2.24
N ASN A 148 19.94 -7.49 -2.96
CA ASN A 148 19.42 -8.16 -4.17
C ASN A 148 18.95 -7.20 -5.27
N GLY A 149 19.65 -6.07 -5.47
CA GLY A 149 19.31 -5.09 -6.51
C GLY A 149 18.01 -4.32 -6.25
N LYS A 150 17.56 -4.28 -4.98
CA LYS A 150 16.43 -3.43 -4.56
C LYS A 150 16.72 -1.96 -4.84
N ILE A 151 15.73 -1.27 -5.36
CA ILE A 151 15.75 0.16 -5.62
C ILE A 151 15.12 0.85 -4.40
N GLY A 152 15.80 1.86 -3.86
CA GLY A 152 15.43 2.56 -2.63
C GLY A 152 15.94 3.99 -2.62
#